data_AF-A0A6N6PX75-F1
#
_entry.id   AF-A0A6N6PX75-F1
#
_cell.length_a   1.000
_cell.length_b   1.000
_cell.length_c   1.000
_cell.angle_alpha   90.00
_cell.angle_beta   90.00
_cell.angle_gamma   90.00
#
_symmetry.space_group_name_H-M   'P 1'
#
loop_
_entity.id
_entity.type
_entity.pdbx_description
1 polymer ?
#
loop_
_entity_poly.entity_id
_entity_poly.type
_entity_poly.pdbx_seq_one_letter_code
_entity_poly.pdbx_strand_id
1 'polypeptide(L)'
;NIEGIAATPDGRILVGFRSPRPGGRAILAPLLNPREAIDGKEPRFGDPIRLDLGGRGIRDITRSGRRYFILAGSGTSGGNTSLLRWDGPGSEAEPVAAPGLKHMNPEGIAVFGKPGKPRLLVVSDDGHHAKPGEPPSFRSLWVKP
;
A
#
# COMPACT_ATOMS: atom_id res chain seq x y z
N ASN A 1 -8.46 7.97 6.07
CA ASN A 1 -7.75 8.52 4.89
C ASN A 1 -7.63 7.41 3.86
N ILE A 2 -7.92 7.70 2.58
CA ILE A 2 -7.69 6.77 1.46
C ILE A 2 -6.24 6.97 1.01
N GLU A 3 -5.45 5.92 1.07
CA GLU A 3 -3.99 6.01 0.90
C GLU A 3 -3.48 5.15 -0.25
N GLY A 4 -4.29 4.22 -0.75
CA GLY A 4 -3.89 3.39 -1.88
C GLY A 4 -5.07 2.85 -2.67
N ILE A 5 -4.86 2.65 -3.96
CA ILE A 5 -5.84 2.07 -4.87
C ILE A 5 -5.19 1.04 -5.78
N ALA A 6 -5.82 -0.11 -5.95
CA ALA A 6 -5.33 -1.15 -6.86
C ALA A 6 -6.45 -1.80 -7.65
N ALA A 7 -6.22 -2.00 -8.95
CA ALA A 7 -7.14 -2.73 -9.80
C ALA A 7 -7.19 -4.22 -9.41
N THR A 8 -8.36 -4.82 -9.51
CA THR A 8 -8.58 -6.28 -9.37
C THR A 8 -8.63 -6.97 -10.73
N PRO A 9 -8.42 -8.30 -10.82
CA PRO A 9 -8.46 -9.01 -12.09
C PRO A 9 -9.80 -8.91 -12.83
N ASP A 10 -10.90 -8.70 -12.11
CA ASP A 10 -12.26 -8.62 -12.63
C ASP A 10 -12.75 -7.17 -12.83
N GLY A 11 -11.85 -6.20 -12.83
CA GLY A 11 -12.18 -4.81 -13.20
C GLY A 11 -12.75 -3.94 -12.07
N ARG A 12 -12.83 -4.46 -10.85
CA ARG A 12 -13.11 -3.69 -9.62
C ARG A 12 -11.86 -2.97 -9.12
N ILE A 13 -12.02 -2.09 -8.13
CA ILE A 13 -10.90 -1.41 -7.45
C ILE A 13 -10.90 -1.78 -5.97
N LEU A 14 -9.72 -2.01 -5.41
CA LEU A 14 -9.51 -2.06 -3.96
C LEU A 14 -9.11 -0.67 -3.48
N VAL A 15 -9.81 -0.15 -2.47
CA VAL A 15 -9.51 1.13 -1.81
C VAL A 15 -8.91 0.82 -0.44
N GLY A 16 -7.65 1.19 -0.22
CA GLY A 16 -6.90 0.94 1.01
C GLY A 16 -6.89 2.13 1.95
N PHE A 17 -6.96 1.86 3.25
CA PHE A 17 -7.00 2.87 4.30
C PHE A 17 -5.84 2.72 5.29
N ARG A 18 -5.23 3.85 5.69
CA ARG A 18 -4.28 3.90 6.81
C ARG A 18 -4.97 3.75 8.16
N SER A 19 -6.14 4.35 8.30
CA SER A 19 -7.01 4.27 9.48
C SER A 19 -8.48 4.37 9.08
N PRO A 20 -9.41 3.78 9.86
CA PRO A 20 -9.23 3.04 11.11
C PRO A 20 -8.66 1.61 10.92
N ARG A 21 -8.29 0.95 12.03
CA ARG A 21 -7.78 -0.44 12.07
C ARG A 21 -8.47 -1.26 13.17
N PRO A 22 -9.76 -1.59 13.02
CA PRO A 22 -10.51 -2.33 14.02
C PRO A 22 -9.87 -3.70 14.26
N GLY A 23 -9.64 -4.04 15.53
CA GLY A 23 -8.94 -5.27 15.90
C GLY A 23 -7.48 -5.33 15.41
N GLY A 24 -6.86 -4.18 15.14
CA GLY A 24 -5.47 -4.10 14.66
C GLY A 24 -5.26 -4.47 13.19
N ARG A 25 -6.33 -4.71 12.44
CA ARG A 25 -6.26 -5.09 11.01
C ARG A 25 -6.52 -3.91 10.09
N ALA A 26 -5.79 -3.85 8.99
CA ALA A 26 -6.01 -2.89 7.92
C ALA A 26 -7.31 -3.20 7.15
N ILE A 27 -7.90 -2.17 6.55
CA ILE A 27 -9.13 -2.28 5.76
C ILE A 27 -8.82 -2.01 4.29
N LEU A 28 -9.35 -2.88 3.42
CA LEU A 28 -9.53 -2.65 2.00
C LEU A 28 -11.03 -2.71 1.69
N ALA A 29 -11.58 -1.67 1.05
CA ALA A 29 -12.95 -1.64 0.57
C ALA A 29 -12.99 -1.93 -0.95
N PRO A 30 -13.62 -3.03 -1.40
CA PRO A 30 -13.81 -3.28 -2.82
C PRO A 30 -14.86 -2.33 -3.41
N LEU A 31 -14.47 -1.43 -4.31
CA LEU A 31 -15.37 -0.66 -5.14
C LEU A 31 -15.81 -1.52 -6.34
N LEU A 32 -17.08 -1.91 -6.34
CA LEU A 32 -17.65 -2.90 -7.26
C LEU A 32 -17.97 -2.34 -8.64
N ASN A 33 -18.24 -1.02 -8.74
CA ASN A 33 -18.69 -0.35 -9.96
C ASN A 33 -17.84 0.90 -10.30
N PRO A 34 -16.50 0.78 -10.36
CA PRO A 34 -15.63 1.97 -10.46
C PRO A 34 -15.87 2.82 -11.71
N ARG A 35 -16.20 2.21 -12.86
CA ARG A 35 -16.53 2.94 -14.09
C ARG A 35 -17.80 3.78 -13.94
N GLU A 36 -18.88 3.13 -13.50
CA GLU A 36 -20.15 3.80 -13.22
C GLU A 36 -20.01 4.93 -12.19
N ALA A 37 -19.19 4.71 -11.15
CA ALA A 37 -18.94 5.70 -10.11
C ALA A 37 -18.23 6.94 -10.64
N ILE A 38 -17.27 6.77 -11.55
CA ILE A 38 -16.59 7.89 -12.24
C ILE A 38 -17.58 8.66 -13.12
N ASP A 39 -18.55 7.96 -13.71
CA ASP A 39 -19.62 8.56 -14.52
C ASP A 39 -20.74 9.21 -13.66
N GLY A 40 -20.56 9.31 -12.34
CA GLY A 40 -21.47 10.02 -11.43
C GLY A 40 -22.57 9.17 -10.80
N LYS A 41 -22.59 7.86 -11.02
CA LYS A 41 -23.50 6.95 -10.31
C LYS A 41 -23.01 6.68 -8.88
N GLU A 42 -23.92 6.23 -8.02
CA GLU A 42 -23.58 5.90 -6.64
C GLU A 42 -22.53 4.77 -6.55
N PRO A 43 -21.41 4.97 -5.81
CA PRO A 43 -20.42 3.92 -5.57
C PRO A 43 -21.00 2.76 -4.76
N ARG A 44 -20.85 1.53 -5.26
CA ARG A 44 -21.24 0.30 -4.57
C ARG A 44 -19.99 -0.36 -4.00
N PHE A 45 -19.93 -0.47 -2.67
CA PHE A 45 -18.85 -1.17 -1.98
C PHE A 45 -19.26 -2.58 -1.58
N GLY A 46 -18.35 -3.54 -1.76
CA GLY A 46 -18.51 -4.89 -1.24
C GLY A 46 -18.06 -5.00 0.22
N ASP A 47 -18.10 -6.23 0.74
CA ASP A 47 -17.66 -6.49 2.11
C ASP A 47 -16.21 -6.04 2.36
N PRO A 48 -15.93 -5.37 3.49
CA PRO A 48 -14.59 -4.90 3.81
C PRO A 48 -13.64 -6.07 4.06
N ILE A 49 -12.51 -6.06 3.36
CA ILE A 49 -11.43 -7.02 3.58
C ILE A 49 -10.60 -6.53 4.76
N ARG A 50 -10.47 -7.36 5.80
CA ARG A 50 -9.63 -7.10 6.97
C ARG A 50 -8.31 -7.87 6.84
N LEU A 51 -7.23 -7.15 6.58
CA LEU A 51 -5.90 -7.72 6.36
C LEU A 51 -4.99 -7.48 7.56
N ASP A 52 -4.35 -8.54 8.04
CA ASP A 52 -3.35 -8.40 9.10
C ASP A 52 -2.03 -7.90 8.53
N LEU A 53 -1.62 -6.71 8.96
CA LEU A 53 -0.34 -6.07 8.60
C LEU A 53 0.51 -5.81 9.86
N GLY A 54 0.25 -6.54 10.94
CA GLY A 54 0.92 -6.38 12.24
C GLY A 54 0.58 -5.06 12.92
N GLY A 55 -0.71 -4.70 12.98
CA GLY A 55 -1.17 -3.44 13.57
C GLY A 55 -1.04 -2.20 12.67
N ARG A 56 -0.48 -2.36 11.46
CA ARG A 56 -0.23 -1.29 10.48
C ARG A 56 -1.43 -1.08 9.55
N GLY A 57 -1.51 0.13 9.00
CA GLY A 57 -2.47 0.49 7.96
C GLY A 57 -1.83 0.50 6.58
N ILE A 58 -2.63 0.67 5.54
CA ILE A 58 -2.15 0.77 4.16
C ILE A 58 -1.70 2.21 3.91
N ARG A 59 -0.48 2.39 3.43
CA ARG A 59 0.07 3.66 2.94
C ARG A 59 0.08 3.75 1.42
N ASP A 60 0.19 2.61 0.75
CA ASP A 60 -0.05 2.49 -0.69
C ASP A 60 -0.24 1.01 -1.04
N ILE A 61 -0.88 0.73 -2.17
CA ILE A 61 -1.06 -0.62 -2.71
C ILE A 61 -0.98 -0.57 -4.23
N THR A 62 -0.23 -1.51 -4.80
CA THR A 62 -0.10 -1.67 -6.25
C THR A 62 -0.17 -3.13 -6.65
N ARG A 63 -0.49 -3.41 -7.92
CA ARG A 63 -0.66 -4.78 -8.42
C ARG A 63 0.36 -5.11 -9.50
N SER A 64 0.94 -6.30 -9.44
CA SER A 64 1.72 -6.89 -10.52
C SER A 64 1.23 -8.30 -10.83
N GLY A 65 0.71 -8.52 -12.04
CA GLY A 65 0.11 -9.79 -12.41
C GLY A 65 -1.10 -10.15 -11.54
N ARG A 66 -0.95 -11.21 -10.74
CA ARG A 66 -1.99 -11.70 -9.81
C ARG A 66 -1.76 -11.28 -8.36
N ARG A 67 -0.64 -10.61 -8.07
CA ARG A 67 -0.23 -10.26 -6.71
C ARG A 67 -0.32 -8.77 -6.46
N TYR A 68 -0.49 -8.42 -5.20
CA TYR A 68 -0.44 -7.07 -4.69
C TYR A 68 0.84 -6.86 -3.90
N PHE A 69 1.37 -5.64 -3.97
CA PHE A 69 2.43 -5.15 -3.10
C PHE A 69 1.88 -4.00 -2.28
N ILE A 70 2.02 -4.12 -0.96
CA ILE A 70 1.42 -3.23 0.02
C ILE A 70 2.55 -2.57 0.79
N LEU A 71 2.56 -1.24 0.78
CA LEU A 71 3.35 -0.47 1.69
C LEU A 71 2.50 -0.26 2.95
N ALA A 72 2.88 -0.90 4.05
CA ALA A 72 2.16 -0.83 5.32
C ALA A 72 2.91 0.05 6.31
N GLY A 73 2.22 0.93 7.03
CA GLY A 73 2.84 1.84 7.99
C GLY A 73 1.98 2.13 9.21
N SER A 74 2.59 2.77 10.21
CA SER A 74 1.89 3.26 11.40
C SER A 74 0.80 4.27 11.05
N GLY A 75 -0.24 4.34 11.89
CA GLY A 75 -1.29 5.37 11.77
C GLY A 75 -0.84 6.78 12.12
N THR A 76 0.33 6.94 12.73
CA THR A 76 1.00 8.20 13.10
C THR A 76 2.26 8.40 12.25
N SER A 77 2.95 9.53 12.38
CA SER A 77 4.28 9.71 11.78
C SER A 77 5.32 8.77 12.43
N GLY A 78 6.32 8.34 11.65
CA GLY A 78 7.49 7.58 12.12
C GLY A 78 7.45 6.05 11.98
N GLY A 79 8.55 5.50 11.42
CA GLY A 79 9.38 4.47 12.05
C GLY A 79 9.05 2.98 11.87
N ASN A 80 7.84 2.58 11.48
CA ASN A 80 7.51 1.15 11.37
C ASN A 80 6.79 0.81 10.05
N THR A 81 7.53 0.96 8.95
CA THR A 81 7.05 0.63 7.61
C THR A 81 7.47 -0.78 7.22
N SER A 82 6.60 -1.48 6.49
CA SER A 82 6.87 -2.80 5.95
C SER A 82 6.36 -2.87 4.52
N LEU A 83 7.10 -3.56 3.67
CA LEU A 83 6.64 -3.94 2.34
C LEU A 83 6.14 -5.38 2.41
N LEU A 84 4.91 -5.61 1.98
CA LEU A 84 4.30 -6.92 1.96
C LEU A 84 3.84 -7.30 0.56
N ARG A 85 3.82 -8.59 0.29
CA ARG A 85 3.22 -9.23 -0.88
C ARG A 85 1.94 -9.93 -0.45
N TRP A 86 0.89 -9.80 -1.24
CA TRP A 86 -0.41 -10.36 -0.93
C TRP A 86 -1.04 -10.97 -2.19
N ASP A 87 -1.51 -12.22 -2.10
CA ASP A 87 -2.11 -12.95 -3.22
C ASP A 87 -3.61 -12.66 -3.39
N GLY A 88 -4.20 -11.85 -2.49
CA GLY A 88 -5.56 -11.35 -2.59
C GLY A 88 -6.50 -11.89 -1.50
N PRO A 89 -7.81 -11.60 -1.60
CA PRO A 89 -8.79 -12.00 -0.58
C PRO A 89 -8.71 -13.49 -0.25
N GLY A 90 -8.64 -13.81 1.04
CA GLY A 90 -8.49 -15.18 1.54
C GLY A 90 -7.05 -15.64 1.77
N SER A 91 -6.04 -14.85 1.36
CA SER A 91 -4.62 -15.13 1.66
C SER A 91 -4.08 -14.22 2.76
N GLU A 92 -3.04 -14.68 3.46
CA GLU A 92 -2.22 -13.84 4.32
C GLU A 92 -1.27 -12.97 3.50
N ALA A 93 -0.80 -11.87 4.10
CA ALA A 93 0.21 -11.01 3.51
C ALA A 93 1.59 -11.39 4.04
N GLU A 94 2.54 -11.56 3.13
CA GLU A 94 3.89 -12.02 3.44
C GLU A 94 4.90 -10.84 3.36
N PRO A 95 5.85 -10.71 4.29
CA PRO A 95 6.88 -9.69 4.19
C PRO A 95 7.77 -9.84 2.97
N VAL A 96 8.11 -8.74 2.33
CA VAL A 96 9.14 -8.66 1.29
C VAL A 96 10.41 -8.07 1.90
N ALA A 97 11.54 -8.75 1.71
CA ALA A 97 12.83 -8.27 2.19
C ALA A 97 13.23 -6.98 1.46
N ALA A 98 13.24 -5.88 2.22
CA ALA A 98 13.67 -4.57 1.71
C ALA A 98 14.49 -3.84 2.79
N PRO A 99 15.74 -4.26 3.05
CA PRO A 99 16.58 -3.70 4.12
C PRO A 99 16.75 -2.18 4.04
N GLY A 100 16.76 -1.64 2.81
CA GLY A 100 16.86 -0.20 2.57
C GLY A 100 15.66 0.63 3.03
N LEU A 101 14.51 0.01 3.34
CA LEU A 101 13.34 0.73 3.87
C LEU A 101 13.51 1.19 5.31
N LYS A 102 14.51 0.63 6.02
CA LYS A 102 14.78 1.02 7.40
C LYS A 102 15.11 2.51 7.44
N HIS A 103 14.47 3.25 8.35
CA HIS A 103 14.63 4.70 8.50
C HIS A 103 14.14 5.54 7.31
N MET A 104 13.33 4.97 6.42
CA MET A 104 12.53 5.74 5.45
C MET A 104 11.15 6.03 6.04
N ASN A 105 10.50 7.09 5.54
CA ASN A 105 9.06 7.28 5.65
C ASN A 105 8.40 7.17 4.27
N PRO A 106 8.29 5.93 3.72
CA PRO A 106 7.74 5.73 2.39
C PRO A 106 6.30 6.22 2.27
N GLU A 107 6.01 6.91 1.16
CA GLU A 107 4.68 7.46 0.84
C GLU A 107 4.15 6.94 -0.51
N GLY A 108 4.87 6.07 -1.20
CA GLY A 108 4.37 5.47 -2.44
C GLY A 108 5.17 4.30 -2.96
N ILE A 109 4.52 3.46 -3.75
CA ILE A 109 5.11 2.31 -4.44
C ILE A 109 4.62 2.19 -5.89
N ALA A 110 5.57 2.08 -6.81
CA ALA A 110 5.29 1.84 -8.22
C ALA A 110 5.89 0.50 -8.68
N VAL A 111 5.17 -0.21 -9.55
CA VAL A 111 5.63 -1.46 -10.18
C VAL A 111 6.22 -1.16 -11.55
N PHE A 112 7.42 -1.68 -11.79
CA PHE A 112 8.07 -1.74 -13.09
C PHE A 112 8.34 -3.18 -13.49
N GLY A 113 8.57 -3.41 -14.79
CA GLY A 113 8.90 -4.72 -15.33
C GLY A 113 7.67 -5.57 -15.67
N LYS A 114 7.90 -6.88 -15.88
CA LYS A 114 6.86 -7.82 -16.30
C LYS A 114 6.23 -8.51 -15.08
N PRO A 115 4.97 -8.98 -15.15
CA PRO A 115 4.26 -9.66 -14.05
C PRO A 115 5.00 -10.79 -13.31
N GLY A 116 5.96 -11.48 -13.96
CA GLY A 116 6.78 -12.53 -13.34
C GLY A 116 8.17 -12.08 -12.87
N LYS A 117 8.58 -10.85 -13.18
CA LYS A 117 9.85 -10.24 -12.79
C LYS A 117 9.64 -8.76 -12.43
N PRO A 118 8.78 -8.45 -11.45
CA PRO A 118 8.54 -7.07 -11.06
C PRO A 118 9.77 -6.47 -10.40
N ARG A 119 9.91 -5.16 -10.53
CA ARG A 119 10.78 -4.31 -9.71
C ARG A 119 9.92 -3.22 -9.11
N LEU A 120 10.08 -2.98 -7.82
CA LEU A 120 9.30 -1.98 -7.10
C LEU A 120 10.17 -0.75 -6.91
N LEU A 121 9.64 0.42 -7.26
CA LEU A 121 10.20 1.71 -6.87
C LEU A 121 9.41 2.20 -5.67
N VAL A 122 10.05 2.25 -4.51
CA VAL A 122 9.49 2.86 -3.31
C VAL A 122 9.98 4.30 -3.23
N VAL A 123 9.07 5.23 -3.03
CA VAL A 123 9.39 6.65 -2.83
C VAL A 123 9.05 7.08 -1.40
N SER A 124 9.85 7.98 -0.85
CA SER A 124 9.80 8.40 0.55
C SER A 124 9.92 9.90 0.64
N ASP A 125 9.03 10.48 1.43
CA ASP A 125 9.18 11.83 1.96
C ASP A 125 9.56 11.69 3.42
N ASP A 126 10.82 11.97 3.74
CA ASP A 126 11.30 11.82 5.11
C ASP A 126 10.94 13.01 6.00
N GLY A 127 10.30 14.05 5.45
CA GLY A 127 9.83 15.22 6.18
C GLY A 127 10.88 15.78 7.15
N HIS A 128 10.46 16.06 8.39
CA HIS A 128 11.32 16.52 9.49
C HIS A 128 12.12 15.41 10.20
N HIS A 129 12.14 14.18 9.68
CA HIS A 129 13.03 13.13 10.19
C HIS A 129 14.48 13.28 9.69
N ALA A 130 14.74 14.28 8.85
CA ALA A 130 16.08 14.81 8.64
C ALA A 130 16.69 15.23 9.98
N LYS A 131 17.99 14.99 10.18
CA LYS A 131 18.66 15.49 11.39
C LYS A 131 18.54 17.02 11.44
N PRO A 132 18.54 17.67 12.62
CA PRO A 132 18.58 19.12 12.68
C PRO A 132 19.71 19.67 11.81
N GLY A 133 19.36 20.50 10.81
CA GLY A 133 20.31 21.07 9.84
C GLY A 133 20.39 20.34 8.48
N GLU A 134 19.73 19.19 8.31
CA GLU A 134 19.58 18.53 7.01
C GLU A 134 18.27 18.98 6.34
N PRO A 135 18.28 19.28 5.03
CA PRO A 135 17.07 19.63 4.30
C PRO A 135 16.12 18.43 4.25
N PRO A 136 14.79 18.66 4.16
CA PRO A 136 13.83 17.61 3.84
C PRO A 136 14.29 16.87 2.59
N SER A 137 14.38 15.54 2.67
CA SER A 137 14.88 14.71 1.58
C SER A 137 13.77 13.85 0.99
N PHE A 138 13.57 13.97 -0.31
CA PHE A 138 12.88 12.94 -1.08
C PHE A 138 13.87 11.85 -1.47
N ARG A 139 13.58 10.60 -1.08
CA ARG A 139 14.42 9.43 -1.40
C ARG A 139 13.63 8.42 -2.20
N SER A 140 14.35 7.56 -2.90
CA SER A 140 13.76 6.40 -3.56
C SER A 140 14.62 5.15 -3.35
N LEU A 141 13.97 3.99 -3.36
CA LEU A 141 14.58 2.69 -3.21
C LEU A 141 14.01 1.72 -4.25
N TRP A 142 14.90 1.05 -4.97
CA TRP A 142 14.51 -0.09 -5.81
C TRP A 142 14.49 -1.38 -4.99
N VAL A 143 13.39 -2.12 -5.03
CA VAL A 143 13.23 -3.43 -4.40
C VAL A 143 12.94 -4.49 -5.46
N LYS A 144 13.58 -5.66 -5.32
CA LYS A 144 13.24 -6.87 -6.09
C LYS A 144 12.47 -7.81 -5.15
N PRO A 145 11.14 -7.95 -5.33
CA PRO A 145 10.28 -8.66 -4.40
C PRO A 145 10.17 -10.17 -4.65
#